data_AF-A0A315DT78-F1
#
_entry.id   AF-A0A315DT78-F1
#
_cell.length_a   1.000
_cell.length_b   1.000
_cell.length_c   1.000
_cell.angle_alpha   90.00
_cell.angle_beta   90.00
_cell.angle_gamma   90.00
#
_symmetry.space_group_name_H-M   'P 1'
#
loop_
_entity.id
_entity.type
_entity.pdbx_description
1 polymer ?
#
loop_
_entity_poly.entity_id
_entity_poly.type
_entity_poly.pdbx_seq_one_letter_code
_entity_poly.pdbx_strand_id
1 'polypeptide(L)'
;MTTRRSQLQEDTNYRVLRMLQDNPDLTQREIASQLGVSTSGLNYCLNALIDKGWVKMQNFSQSKNKFGYIYVLTPSGIAQKAALTGRFLHRKMHEFEALKAEIETLQTEVGEQHSGVAQIPSLSPVRQLAPPNHPFATPCA
;
A
#
# COMPACT_ATOMS: atom_id res chain seq x y z
N MET A 1 0.14 -18.81 15.72
CA MET A 1 0.53 -17.42 16.02
C MET A 1 1.55 -16.96 14.98
N THR A 2 1.25 -15.93 14.19
CA THR A 2 2.20 -15.35 13.23
C THR A 2 3.15 -14.39 13.96
N THR A 3 4.44 -14.43 13.64
CA THR A 3 5.45 -13.54 14.23
C THR A 3 5.33 -12.12 13.67
N ARG A 4 5.76 -11.11 14.42
CA ARG A 4 5.80 -9.70 13.97
C ARG A 4 6.51 -9.54 12.62
N ARG A 5 7.59 -10.30 12.41
CA ARG A 5 8.35 -10.31 11.16
C ARG A 5 7.54 -10.82 9.97
N SER A 6 6.73 -11.88 10.15
CA SER A 6 5.91 -12.41 9.06
C SER A 6 4.79 -11.42 8.70
N GLN A 7 4.22 -10.73 9.68
CA GLN A 7 3.21 -9.69 9.44
C GLN A 7 3.78 -8.51 8.64
N LEU A 8 4.97 -8.03 8.99
CA LEU A 8 5.65 -6.97 8.24
C LEU A 8 5.95 -7.40 6.80
N GLN A 9 6.37 -8.65 6.59
CA GLN A 9 6.57 -9.18 5.24
C GLN A 9 5.26 -9.28 4.45
N GLU A 10 4.17 -9.74 5.07
CA GLU A 10 2.85 -9.74 4.43
C GLU A 10 2.40 -8.33 4.04
N ASP A 11 2.62 -7.34 4.90
CA ASP A 11 2.29 -5.95 4.65
C ASP A 11 3.12 -5.38 3.50
N THR A 12 4.42 -5.66 3.46
CA THR A 12 5.28 -5.28 2.32
C THR A 12 4.80 -5.92 1.03
N ASN A 13 4.51 -7.23 1.04
CA ASN A 13 4.01 -7.95 -0.13
C ASN A 13 2.68 -7.34 -0.63
N TYR A 14 1.74 -7.09 0.29
CA TYR A 14 0.46 -6.46 -0.04
C TYR A 14 0.66 -5.11 -0.73
N ARG A 15 1.50 -4.24 -0.16
CA ARG A 15 1.76 -2.91 -0.70
C ARG A 15 2.43 -2.97 -2.07
N VAL A 16 3.40 -3.87 -2.27
CA VAL A 16 4.02 -4.09 -3.59
C VAL A 16 2.97 -4.54 -4.61
N LEU A 17 2.18 -5.57 -4.30
CA LEU A 17 1.15 -6.08 -5.22
C LEU A 17 0.10 -5.00 -5.55
N ARG A 18 -0.27 -4.16 -4.59
CA ARG A 18 -1.19 -3.03 -4.82
C ARG A 18 -0.57 -1.99 -5.76
N MET A 19 0.68 -1.57 -5.51
CA MET A 19 1.36 -0.60 -6.36
C MET A 19 1.53 -1.07 -7.80
N LEU A 20 1.88 -2.35 -8.00
CA LEU A 20 2.02 -2.94 -9.33
C LEU A 20 0.70 -3.00 -10.09
N GLN A 21 -0.43 -3.12 -9.39
CA GLN A 21 -1.74 -3.06 -10.03
C GLN A 21 -2.10 -1.62 -10.44
N ASP A 22 -1.91 -0.68 -9.51
CA ASP A 22 -2.36 0.70 -9.69
C ASP A 22 -1.48 1.43 -10.73
N ASN A 23 -0.20 1.10 -10.80
CA ASN A 23 0.77 1.76 -11.67
C ASN A 23 1.79 0.74 -12.23
N PRO A 24 1.47 0.03 -13.32
CA PRO A 24 2.35 -1.01 -13.89
C PRO A 24 3.63 -0.47 -14.53
N ASP A 25 3.67 0.83 -14.85
CA ASP A 25 4.80 1.48 -15.54
C ASP A 25 5.91 1.96 -14.59
N LEU A 26 5.74 1.79 -13.27
CA LEU A 26 6.73 2.24 -12.28
C LEU A 26 8.01 1.39 -12.33
N THR A 27 9.13 2.09 -12.24
CA THR A 27 10.44 1.46 -12.07
C THR A 27 10.63 0.92 -10.65
N GLN A 28 11.56 -0.02 -10.48
CA GLN A 28 11.91 -0.54 -9.14
C GLN A 28 12.30 0.59 -8.17
N ARG A 29 13.04 1.61 -8.63
CA ARG A 29 13.49 2.70 -7.76
C ARG A 29 12.32 3.55 -7.27
N GLU A 30 11.34 3.82 -8.13
CA GLU A 30 10.13 4.55 -7.77
C GLU A 30 9.26 3.75 -6.79
N ILE A 31 9.08 2.45 -7.04
CA ILE A 31 8.36 1.56 -6.13
C ILE A 31 9.04 1.53 -4.75
N ALA A 32 10.37 1.39 -4.72
CA ALA A 32 11.13 1.35 -3.47
C ALA A 32 10.98 2.66 -2.69
N SER A 33 11.07 3.81 -3.39
CA SER A 33 10.92 5.13 -2.80
C SER A 33 9.52 5.35 -2.20
N GLN A 34 8.45 4.99 -2.91
CA GLN A 34 7.08 5.15 -2.40
C GLN A 34 6.78 4.22 -1.22
N LEU A 35 7.39 3.03 -1.19
CA LEU A 35 7.23 2.07 -0.09
C LEU A 35 8.14 2.36 1.11
N GLY A 36 9.09 3.29 0.99
CA GLY A 36 10.08 3.55 2.04
C GLY A 36 11.03 2.39 2.30
N VAL A 37 11.32 1.57 1.27
CA VAL A 37 12.24 0.43 1.36
C VAL A 37 13.48 0.67 0.50
N SER A 38 14.57 -0.04 0.78
CA SER A 38 15.74 0.00 -0.10
C SER A 38 15.46 -0.68 -1.43
N THR A 39 16.11 -0.23 -2.51
CA THR A 39 16.01 -0.85 -3.83
C THR A 39 16.37 -2.34 -3.79
N SER A 40 17.40 -2.71 -3.02
CA SER A 40 17.81 -4.12 -2.84
C SER A 40 16.75 -4.95 -2.11
N GLY A 41 16.10 -4.36 -1.09
CA GLY A 41 15.02 -5.01 -0.35
C GLY A 41 13.78 -5.23 -1.23
N LEU A 42 13.45 -4.24 -2.08
CA LEU A 42 12.40 -4.40 -3.07
C LEU A 42 12.75 -5.47 -4.10
N ASN A 43 13.97 -5.47 -4.63
CA ASN A 43 14.40 -6.48 -5.61
C ASN A 43 14.29 -7.90 -5.04
N TYR A 44 14.72 -8.10 -3.79
CA TYR A 44 14.52 -9.37 -3.08
C TYR A 44 13.03 -9.75 -2.96
N CYS A 45 12.18 -8.79 -2.59
CA CYS A 45 10.74 -8.99 -2.50
C CYS A 45 10.13 -9.36 -3.85
N LEU A 46 10.45 -8.64 -4.92
CA LEU A 46 9.96 -8.90 -6.28
C LEU A 46 10.35 -10.29 -6.77
N ASN A 47 11.61 -10.70 -6.58
CA ASN A 47 12.05 -12.05 -6.94
C ASN A 47 11.25 -13.11 -6.16
N ALA A 48 11.05 -12.93 -4.86
CA ALA A 48 10.22 -13.86 -4.08
C ALA A 48 8.75 -13.89 -4.53
N LEU A 49 8.19 -12.78 -5.03
CA LEU A 49 6.84 -12.72 -5.59
C LEU A 49 6.76 -13.37 -6.98
N ILE A 50 7.83 -13.30 -7.76
CA ILE A 50 7.99 -13.98 -9.06
C ILE A 50 8.11 -15.48 -8.84
N ASP A 51 8.93 -15.93 -7.89
CA ASP A 51 9.10 -17.35 -7.55
C ASP A 51 7.79 -17.99 -7.08
N LYS A 52 6.95 -17.22 -6.39
CA LYS A 52 5.58 -17.62 -6.00
C LYS A 52 4.57 -17.60 -7.15
N GLY A 53 4.95 -17.07 -8.31
CA GLY A 53 4.09 -16.92 -9.48
C GLY A 53 3.01 -15.83 -9.34
N TRP A 54 3.16 -14.90 -8.40
CA TRP A 54 2.19 -13.81 -8.17
C TRP A 54 2.46 -12.60 -9.07
N VAL A 55 3.72 -12.43 -9.46
CA VAL A 55 4.18 -11.36 -10.35
C VAL A 55 4.91 -12.00 -11.52
N LYS A 56 4.72 -11.43 -12.72
CA LYS A 56 5.47 -11.79 -13.92
C LYS A 56 6.25 -10.58 -14.42
N MET A 57 7.52 -10.79 -14.71
CA MET A 57 8.35 -9.78 -15.38
C MET A 57 8.13 -9.88 -16.90
N GLN A 58 7.86 -8.75 -17.54
CA GLN A 58 7.76 -8.65 -18.99
C GLN A 58 8.91 -7.81 -19.56
N ASN A 59 9.38 -8.22 -20.73
CA ASN A 59 10.52 -7.59 -21.40
C ASN A 59 10.17 -6.23 -21.99
N PHE A 60 11.23 -5.42 -22.07
CA PHE A 60 11.30 -4.06 -22.56
C PHE A 60 10.52 -3.71 -23.83
N SER A 61 10.37 -4.65 -24.77
CA SER A 61 9.66 -4.44 -26.04
C SER A 61 8.21 -3.94 -25.87
N GLN A 62 7.60 -4.18 -24.70
CA GLN A 62 6.25 -3.68 -24.39
C GLN A 62 6.24 -2.46 -23.47
N SER A 63 7.40 -1.96 -23.04
CA SER A 63 7.51 -0.83 -22.11
C SER A 63 7.72 0.49 -22.84
N LYS A 64 6.99 1.53 -22.42
CA LYS A 64 7.17 2.90 -22.94
C LYS A 64 8.46 3.56 -22.43
N ASN A 65 9.08 3.01 -21.39
CA ASN A 65 10.24 3.58 -20.71
C ASN A 65 11.52 2.94 -21.19
N LYS A 66 12.44 3.74 -21.77
CA LYS A 66 13.60 3.31 -22.57
C LYS A 66 14.68 2.43 -21.89
N PHE A 67 14.53 2.10 -20.59
CA PHE A 67 15.41 1.16 -19.86
C PHE A 67 14.73 0.28 -18.78
N GLY A 68 13.41 0.02 -18.83
CA GLY A 68 12.68 -0.64 -17.72
C GLY A 68 12.14 -2.06 -17.98
N TYR A 69 12.09 -2.89 -16.93
CA TYR A 69 11.23 -4.09 -16.87
C TYR A 69 9.83 -3.70 -16.43
N ILE A 70 8.79 -4.31 -17.02
CA ILE A 70 7.41 -4.17 -16.54
C ILE A 70 7.08 -5.34 -15.61
N TYR A 71 6.46 -5.03 -14.47
CA TYR A 71 5.95 -6.04 -13.54
C TYR A 71 4.43 -6.10 -13.64
N VAL A 72 3.90 -7.27 -13.96
CA VAL A 72 2.45 -7.49 -14.12
C VAL A 72 1.97 -8.54 -13.13
N LEU A 73 0.84 -8.29 -12.49
CA LEU A 73 0.17 -9.28 -11.65
C LEU A 73 -0.38 -10.44 -12.48
N THR A 74 -0.17 -11.65 -12.00
CA THR A 74 -0.84 -12.83 -12.55
C THR A 74 -2.24 -12.97 -11.95
N PRO A 75 -3.13 -13.80 -12.53
CA PRO A 75 -4.43 -14.10 -11.92
C PRO A 75 -4.31 -14.64 -10.48
N SER A 76 -3.30 -15.47 -10.21
CA SER A 76 -2.99 -15.93 -8.85
C SER A 76 -2.51 -14.80 -7.94
N GLY A 77 -1.71 -13.87 -8.47
CA GLY A 77 -1.29 -12.66 -7.75
C GLY A 77 -2.46 -11.75 -7.37
N ILE A 78 -3.46 -11.59 -8.25
CA ILE A 78 -4.67 -10.82 -7.97
C ILE A 78 -5.46 -11.47 -6.82
N ALA A 79 -5.65 -12.79 -6.86
CA ALA A 79 -6.32 -13.54 -5.80
C ALA A 79 -5.58 -13.42 -4.45
N GLN A 80 -4.25 -13.54 -4.47
CA GLN A 80 -3.43 -13.43 -3.26
C GLN A 80 -3.40 -12.02 -2.69
N LYS A 81 -3.33 -11.00 -3.54
CA LYS A 81 -3.48 -9.60 -3.13
C LYS A 81 -4.82 -9.41 -2.42
N ALA A 82 -5.93 -9.93 -2.94
CA ALA A 82 -7.23 -9.84 -2.29
C ALA A 82 -7.25 -10.51 -0.89
N ALA A 83 -6.66 -11.71 -0.78
CA ALA A 83 -6.53 -12.41 0.50
C ALA A 83 -5.66 -11.62 1.51
N LEU A 84 -4.58 -10.99 1.05
CA LEU A 84 -3.73 -10.12 1.87
C LEU A 84 -4.44 -8.84 2.29
N THR A 85 -5.27 -8.24 1.42
CA THR A 85 -6.04 -7.03 1.74
C THR A 85 -6.91 -7.23 2.98
N GLY A 86 -7.62 -8.35 3.09
CA GLY A 86 -8.49 -8.62 4.25
C GLY A 86 -7.71 -8.65 5.57
N ARG A 87 -6.57 -9.35 5.57
CA ARG A 87 -5.68 -9.43 6.75
C ARG A 87 -5.07 -8.07 7.09
N PHE A 88 -4.62 -7.34 6.07
CA PHE A 88 -4.05 -6.01 6.23
C PHE A 88 -5.08 -5.04 6.82
N LEU A 89 -6.30 -5.02 6.27
CA LEU A 89 -7.39 -4.16 6.72
C LEU A 89 -7.75 -4.45 8.18
N HIS A 90 -7.92 -5.71 8.54
CA HIS A 90 -8.23 -6.10 9.92
C HIS A 90 -7.18 -5.59 10.92
N ARG A 91 -5.89 -5.72 10.59
CA ARG A 91 -4.80 -5.17 11.41
C ARG A 91 -4.88 -3.65 11.52
N LYS A 92 -5.11 -2.95 10.41
CA LYS A 92 -5.20 -1.48 10.39
C LYS A 92 -6.41 -0.95 11.15
N MET A 93 -7.52 -1.66 11.16
CA MET A 93 -8.67 -1.31 11.99
C MET A 93 -8.31 -1.38 13.48
N HIS A 94 -7.66 -2.46 13.91
CA HIS A 94 -7.24 -2.59 15.30
C HIS A 94 -6.20 -1.53 15.72
N GLU A 95 -5.22 -1.24 14.85
CA GLU A 95 -4.27 -0.14 15.07
C GLU A 95 -4.98 1.22 15.18
N PHE A 96 -5.98 1.46 14.33
CA PHE A 96 -6.77 2.68 14.34
C PHE A 96 -7.60 2.83 15.60
N GLU A 97 -8.28 1.76 16.05
CA GLU A 97 -9.07 1.77 17.29
C GLU A 97 -8.19 2.04 18.51
N ALA A 98 -7.02 1.41 18.60
CA ALA A 98 -6.06 1.65 19.67
C ALA A 98 -5.56 3.10 19.67
N LEU A 99 -5.19 3.63 18.50
CA LEU A 99 -4.73 5.01 18.36
C LEU A 99 -5.84 6.01 18.69
N LYS A 100 -7.09 5.70 18.30
CA LYS A 100 -8.25 6.53 18.62
C LYS A 100 -8.47 6.60 20.13
N ALA A 101 -8.42 5.47 20.84
CA ALA A 101 -8.55 5.44 22.29
C ALA A 101 -7.42 6.21 22.99
N GLU A 102 -6.19 6.11 22.47
CA GLU A 102 -5.05 6.89 22.97
C GLU A 102 -5.27 8.40 22.78
N ILE A 103 -5.72 8.82 21.59
CA ILE A 103 -6.04 10.23 21.31
C ILE A 103 -7.15 10.74 22.24
N GLU A 104 -8.21 9.96 22.47
CA GLU A 104 -9.31 10.34 23.38
C GLU A 104 -8.82 10.51 24.83
N THR A 105 -7.90 9.66 25.26
CA THR A 105 -7.27 9.75 26.59
C THR A 105 -6.43 11.03 26.69
N LEU A 106 -5.54 11.27 25.71
CA LEU A 106 -4.70 12.46 25.66
C LEU A 106 -5.51 13.76 25.56
N GLN A 107 -6.63 13.76 24.84
CA GLN A 107 -7.54 14.92 24.78
C GLN A 107 -8.20 15.21 26.12
N THR A 108 -8.56 14.17 26.88
CA THR A 108 -9.11 14.33 28.23
C THR A 108 -8.05 14.92 29.16
N GLU A 109 -6.83 14.38 29.14
CA GLU A 109 -5.70 14.89 29.92
C GLU A 109 -5.42 16.37 29.61
N VAL A 110 -5.40 16.76 28.34
CA VAL A 110 -5.20 18.16 27.93
C VAL A 110 -6.38 19.05 28.35
N GLY A 111 -7.62 18.57 28.24
CA GLY A 111 -8.82 19.29 28.65
C GLY A 111 -8.94 19.51 30.16
N GLU A 112 -8.44 18.59 30.97
CA GLU A 112 -8.34 18.73 32.43
C GLU A 112 -7.23 19.70 32.85
N GLN A 113 -6.19 19.87 32.02
CA GLN A 113 -5.03 20.73 32.31
C GLN A 113 -5.16 22.15 31.74
N HIS A 114 -6.01 22.39 30.72
CA HIS A 114 -6.16 23.70 30.09
C HIS A 114 -7.61 23.99 29.70
N SER A 115 -8.29 24.86 30.46
CA SER A 115 -9.61 25.44 30.13
C SER A 115 -9.57 26.45 28.96
N GLY A 116 -8.76 26.19 27.92
CA GLY A 116 -8.77 27.01 26.72
C GLY A 116 -7.55 26.86 25.82
N VAL A 117 -7.47 25.79 25.00
CA VAL A 117 -6.79 25.86 23.70
C VAL A 117 -7.49 24.94 22.68
N ALA A 118 -7.79 25.55 21.53
CA ALA A 118 -8.30 25.04 20.25
C ALA A 118 -8.61 23.53 20.09
N GLN A 119 -9.87 23.24 19.74
CA GLN A 119 -10.30 21.96 19.14
C GLN A 119 -9.30 21.48 18.08
N ILE A 120 -8.70 20.31 18.27
CA ILE A 120 -8.16 19.52 17.16
C ILE A 120 -9.38 19.13 16.31
N PRO A 121 -9.46 19.51 15.02
CA PRO A 121 -10.62 19.18 14.21
C PRO A 121 -10.81 17.67 14.20
N SER A 122 -12.04 17.24 14.50
CA SER A 122 -12.45 15.82 14.50
C SER A 122 -11.90 15.12 13.27
N LEU A 123 -11.26 13.96 13.46
CA LEU A 123 -10.88 13.07 12.37
C LEU A 123 -12.15 12.66 11.64
N SER A 124 -12.54 13.46 10.64
CA SER A 124 -13.60 13.13 9.69
C SER A 124 -13.23 11.78 9.07
N PRO A 125 -14.21 10.89 8.80
CA PRO A 125 -13.95 9.66 8.07
C PRO A 125 -13.15 10.01 6.82
N VAL A 126 -12.07 9.26 6.55
CA VAL A 126 -11.22 9.41 5.36
C VAL A 126 -12.12 9.60 4.16
N ARG A 127 -12.22 10.86 3.71
CA ARG A 127 -13.08 11.25 2.60
C ARG A 127 -12.57 10.44 1.41
N GLN A 128 -13.46 9.66 0.82
CA GLN A 128 -13.21 8.78 -0.32
C GLN A 128 -12.24 9.48 -1.29
N LEU A 129 -10.97 9.06 -1.30
CA LEU A 129 -10.04 9.46 -2.34
C LEU A 129 -10.64 8.87 -3.61
N ALA A 130 -11.31 9.71 -4.39
CA ALA A 130 -11.70 9.36 -5.74
C ALA A 130 -10.44 8.80 -6.43
N PRO A 131 -10.54 7.68 -7.16
CA PRO A 131 -9.40 7.19 -7.93
C PRO A 131 -8.89 8.34 -8.80
N PRO A 132 -7.56 8.49 -8.97
CA PRO A 132 -7.02 9.54 -9.82
C PRO A 132 -7.70 9.45 -11.19
N ASN A 133 -8.35 10.54 -11.59
CA ASN A 133 -8.97 10.68 -12.91
C ASN A 133 -7.94 10.27 -13.96
N HIS A 134 -8.13 9.10 -14.57
CA HIS A 134 -7.28 8.63 -15.64
C HIS A 134 -7.69 9.37 -16.92
N PRO A 135 -6.85 10.22 -17.53
CA PRO A 135 -7.26 11.06 -18.66
C PRO A 135 -7.28 10.30 -20.00
N PHE A 136 -7.44 8.98 -20.00
CA PHE A 136 -7.41 8.16 -21.22
C PHE A 136 -8.63 7.24 -21.31
N ALA A 137 -9.82 7.83 -21.28
CA ALA A 137 -10.99 7.23 -21.92
C ALA A 137 -11.07 7.80 -23.34
N THR A 138 -10.38 7.17 -24.29
CA THR A 138 -10.69 7.35 -25.71
C THR A 138 -12.00 6.62 -26.02
N PRO A 139 -13.01 7.26 -26.62
CA PRO A 139 -14.17 6.53 -27.12
C PRO A 139 -13.77 5.78 -28.40
N CYS A 140 -14.05 4.48 -28.45
CA CYS A 140 -14.25 3.79 -29.71
C CYS A 140 -15.51 4.36 -30.38
N ALA A 141 -15.33 4.94 -31.56
CA ALA A 141 -16.36 5.10 -32.59
C ALA A 141 -15.66 4.98 -33.95
#